data_AF-A0AAD0EXE9-F1
#
_entry.id   AF-A0AAD0EXE9-F1
#
_cell.length_a   1.000
_cell.length_b   1.000
_cell.length_c   1.000
_cell.angle_alpha   90.00
_cell.angle_beta   90.00
_cell.angle_gamma   90.00
#
_symmetry.space_group_name_H-M   'P 1'
#
loop_
_entity.id
_entity.type
_entity.pdbx_description
1 polymer ?
#
loop_
_entity_poly.entity_id
_entity_poly.type
_entity_poly.pdbx_seq_one_letter_code
_entity_poly.pdbx_strand_id
1 'polypeptide(L)'
;MVDDTVIVVDTSMFGKDAAAKTAKANEVARKYGISDEALKKVEDYKNQLSYHQAWDLPFLGYVDEDGYGYAYVPNKAVAADGWDAHKAFLDLPDDAQTAFAIRMLFTHRDVDRHGAEMFLHHGRGLTVRFQEPTSASY
;
A
#
# COMPACT_ATOMS: atom_id res chain seq x y z
N MET A 1 13.86 5.95 -20.67
CA MET A 1 12.50 5.40 -20.63
C MET A 1 12.23 5.17 -19.15
N VAL A 2 11.20 5.80 -18.57
CA VAL A 2 10.75 5.40 -17.24
C VAL A 2 10.16 4.01 -17.46
N ASP A 3 10.71 3.01 -16.80
CA ASP A 3 10.21 1.65 -16.88
C ASP A 3 8.76 1.69 -16.37
N ASP A 4 7.78 1.35 -17.21
CA ASP A 4 6.34 1.43 -16.88
C ASP A 4 5.98 0.52 -15.69
N THR A 5 6.93 -0.25 -15.18
CA THR A 5 6.86 -1.14 -14.01
C THR A 5 7.36 -0.51 -12.71
N VAL A 6 7.94 0.70 -12.74
CA VAL A 6 8.55 1.34 -11.55
C VAL A 6 7.68 2.46 -10.98
N ILE A 7 7.17 2.25 -9.77
CA ILE A 7 6.49 3.27 -8.97
C ILE A 7 7.53 4.12 -8.26
N VAL A 8 7.55 5.42 -8.56
CA VAL A 8 8.41 6.38 -7.85
C VAL A 8 7.62 7.06 -6.73
N VAL A 9 8.09 6.90 -5.50
CA VAL A 9 7.51 7.53 -4.30
C VAL A 9 8.37 8.72 -3.89
N ASP A 10 7.83 9.92 -4.05
CA ASP A 10 8.45 11.15 -3.55
C ASP A 10 8.31 11.23 -2.03
N THR A 11 9.41 11.05 -1.29
CA THR A 11 9.38 11.01 0.18
C THR A 11 9.08 12.37 0.80
N SER A 12 9.17 13.48 0.05
CA SER A 12 8.73 14.80 0.51
C SER A 12 7.23 14.84 0.83
N MET A 13 6.45 13.90 0.27
CA MET A 13 5.02 13.75 0.56
C MET A 13 4.75 13.26 1.99
N PHE A 14 5.72 12.64 2.66
CA PHE A 14 5.50 12.05 3.99
C PHE A 14 5.16 13.10 5.05
N GLY A 15 5.66 14.33 4.90
CA GLY A 15 5.36 15.48 5.77
C GLY A 15 4.09 16.26 5.40
N LYS A 16 3.36 15.87 4.35
CA LYS A 16 2.12 16.56 3.93
C LYS A 16 0.90 16.07 4.71
N ASP A 17 -0.24 16.72 4.52
CA ASP A 17 -1.50 16.25 5.09
C ASP A 17 -2.05 14.99 4.37
N ALA A 18 -3.05 14.35 4.97
CA ALA A 18 -3.62 13.11 4.45
C ALA A 18 -4.31 13.28 3.08
N ALA A 19 -4.92 14.44 2.81
CA ALA A 19 -5.60 14.71 1.55
C ALA A 19 -4.61 14.83 0.39
N ALA A 20 -3.51 15.57 0.61
CA ALA A 20 -2.43 15.72 -0.36
C ALA A 20 -1.76 14.37 -0.68
N LYS A 21 -1.49 13.54 0.33
CA LYS A 21 -0.94 12.18 0.13
C LYS A 21 -1.89 11.29 -0.66
N THR A 22 -3.19 11.32 -0.33
CA THR A 22 -4.22 10.55 -1.04
C THR A 22 -4.34 10.99 -2.50
N ALA A 23 -4.35 12.30 -2.76
CA ALA A 23 -4.40 12.83 -4.12
C ALA A 23 -3.19 12.38 -4.94
N LYS A 24 -1.98 12.43 -4.37
CA LYS A 24 -0.76 11.99 -5.07
C LYS A 24 -0.76 10.48 -5.34
N ALA A 25 -1.17 9.68 -4.37
CA ALA A 25 -1.29 8.23 -4.54
C ALA A 25 -2.32 7.88 -5.64
N ASN A 26 -3.45 8.58 -5.70
CA ASN A 26 -4.45 8.38 -6.75
C ASN A 26 -3.92 8.79 -8.14
N GLU A 27 -3.15 9.88 -8.24
CA GLU A 27 -2.46 10.26 -9.48
C GLU A 27 -1.53 9.14 -9.96
N VAL A 28 -0.75 8.54 -9.05
CA VAL A 28 0.14 7.42 -9.36
C VAL A 28 -0.67 6.20 -9.78
N ALA A 29 -1.69 5.80 -9.01
CA ALA A 29 -2.53 4.64 -9.31
C ALA A 29 -3.15 4.72 -10.71
N ARG A 30 -3.64 5.88 -11.12
CA ARG A 30 -4.22 6.08 -12.47
C ARG A 30 -3.23 5.86 -13.61
N LYS A 31 -1.92 6.07 -13.40
CA LYS A 31 -0.89 5.77 -14.42
C LYS A 31 -0.81 4.28 -14.74
N TYR A 32 -1.27 3.43 -13.82
CA TYR A 32 -1.34 1.98 -13.97
C TYR A 32 -2.74 1.51 -14.38
N GLY A 33 -3.60 2.40 -14.90
CA GLY A 33 -4.93 2.04 -15.41
C GLY A 33 -6.01 1.85 -14.34
N ILE A 34 -5.72 2.16 -13.06
CA ILE A 34 -6.69 1.99 -11.97
C ILE A 34 -7.84 2.99 -12.11
N SER A 35 -9.07 2.46 -12.09
CA SER A 35 -10.30 3.22 -12.28
C SER A 35 -10.76 3.95 -11.00
N ASP A 36 -11.62 4.95 -11.17
CA ASP A 36 -12.27 5.65 -10.04
C ASP A 36 -13.14 4.74 -9.18
N GLU A 37 -13.72 3.70 -9.80
CA GLU A 37 -14.51 2.69 -9.10
C GLU A 37 -13.62 1.85 -8.16
N ALA A 38 -12.42 1.47 -8.62
CA ALA A 38 -11.44 0.79 -7.77
C ALA A 38 -10.97 1.71 -6.63
N LEU A 39 -10.68 2.99 -6.92
CA LEU A 39 -10.30 3.97 -5.90
C LEU A 39 -11.39 4.18 -4.83
N LYS A 40 -12.67 4.08 -5.22
CA LYS A 40 -13.79 4.15 -4.28
C LYS A 40 -13.83 2.93 -3.34
N LYS A 41 -13.61 1.72 -3.87
CA LYS A 41 -13.53 0.50 -3.04
C LYS A 41 -12.42 0.57 -2.00
N VAL A 42 -11.33 1.30 -2.30
CA VAL A 42 -10.28 1.55 -1.31
C VAL A 42 -10.79 2.39 -0.13
N GLU A 43 -11.65 3.38 -0.37
CA GLU A 43 -12.25 4.15 0.74
C GLU A 43 -13.16 3.28 1.61
N ASP A 44 -13.95 2.40 1.00
CA ASP A 44 -14.81 1.47 1.73
C ASP A 44 -13.98 0.52 2.62
N TYR A 45 -12.83 0.05 2.12
CA TYR A 45 -11.91 -0.77 2.90
C TYR A 45 -11.24 0.01 4.03
N LYS A 46 -10.79 1.25 3.79
CA LYS A 46 -10.22 2.13 4.84
C LYS A 46 -11.22 2.43 5.95
N ASN A 47 -12.50 2.60 5.61
CA ASN A 47 -13.57 2.79 6.59
C ASN A 47 -13.70 1.54 7.48
N GLN A 48 -13.64 0.34 6.91
CA GLN A 48 -13.63 -0.92 7.67
C GLN A 48 -12.39 -1.02 8.56
N LEU A 49 -11.19 -0.74 8.05
CA LEU A 49 -9.96 -0.73 8.85
C LEU A 49 -10.03 0.22 10.04
N SER A 50 -10.67 1.37 9.86
CA SER A 50 -10.84 2.36 10.93
C SER A 50 -11.86 1.91 11.96
N TYR A 51 -12.96 1.31 11.51
CA TYR A 51 -14.01 0.76 12.38
C TYR A 51 -13.48 -0.40 13.24
N HIS A 52 -12.73 -1.32 12.64
CA HIS A 52 -12.16 -2.50 13.31
C HIS A 52 -10.81 -2.22 13.99
N GLN A 53 -10.28 -0.99 13.91
CA GLN A 53 -8.98 -0.60 14.46
C GLN A 53 -7.81 -1.49 13.96
N ALA A 54 -7.80 -1.82 12.67
CA ALA A 54 -6.99 -2.90 12.09
C ALA A 54 -5.98 -2.41 11.05
N TRP A 55 -5.56 -1.15 11.11
CA TRP A 55 -4.73 -0.50 10.07
C TRP A 55 -3.33 -1.12 9.85
N ASP A 56 -2.81 -1.86 10.83
CA ASP A 56 -1.51 -2.53 10.81
C ASP A 56 -1.57 -4.00 10.35
N LEU A 57 -2.78 -4.49 10.03
CA LEU A 57 -3.06 -5.89 9.69
C LEU A 57 -3.27 -6.22 8.19
N PRO A 58 -3.43 -5.28 7.22
CA PRO A 58 -3.73 -5.64 5.82
C PRO A 58 -2.62 -6.42 5.09
N PHE A 59 -1.35 -6.08 5.33
CA PHE A 59 -0.19 -6.71 4.66
C PHE A 59 0.56 -7.58 5.64
N LEU A 60 0.07 -8.80 5.83
CA LEU A 60 0.77 -9.85 6.56
C LEU A 60 1.03 -10.97 5.56
N GLY A 61 2.27 -11.41 5.41
CA GLY A 61 2.56 -12.54 4.52
C GLY A 61 3.21 -12.18 3.20
N TYR A 62 4.51 -11.95 3.25
CA TYR A 62 5.39 -12.30 2.14
C TYR A 62 6.71 -12.76 2.73
N VAL A 63 7.13 -14.01 2.48
CA VAL A 63 8.47 -14.49 2.82
C VAL A 63 9.00 -15.15 1.56
N ASP A 64 10.11 -14.66 1.02
CA ASP A 64 10.78 -15.31 -0.10
C ASP A 64 11.57 -16.56 0.35
N GLU A 65 12.19 -17.26 -0.61
CA GLU A 65 13.00 -18.45 -0.36
C GLU A 65 14.21 -18.17 0.55
N ASP A 66 14.70 -16.93 0.53
CA ASP A 66 15.84 -16.44 1.32
C ASP A 66 15.43 -15.98 2.74
N GLY A 67 14.11 -16.02 3.05
CA GLY A 67 13.57 -15.63 4.35
C GLY A 67 13.34 -14.14 4.52
N TYR A 68 13.41 -13.34 3.45
CA TYR A 68 13.09 -11.92 3.48
C TYR A 68 11.59 -11.67 3.37
N GLY A 69 11.09 -10.87 4.31
CA GLY A 69 9.73 -10.35 4.36
C GLY A 69 9.02 -10.65 5.68
N TYR A 70 7.69 -10.59 5.71
CA TYR A 70 6.85 -10.78 6.88
C TYR A 70 6.05 -12.10 6.79
N ALA A 71 6.23 -13.02 7.75
CA ALA A 71 5.47 -14.28 7.75
C ALA A 71 3.97 -14.03 8.00
N TYR A 72 3.11 -14.62 7.14
CA TYR A 72 1.67 -14.66 7.41
C TYR A 72 1.43 -15.57 8.60
N VAL A 73 0.87 -15.02 9.67
CA VAL A 73 0.36 -15.80 10.79
C VAL A 73 -1.14 -15.60 10.82
N PRO A 74 -1.96 -16.61 10.53
CA PRO A 74 -3.41 -16.47 10.37
C PRO A 74 -4.11 -15.71 11.52
N ASN A 75 -3.66 -15.91 12.76
CA ASN A 75 -4.25 -15.29 13.94
C ASN A 75 -3.68 -13.89 14.26
N LYS A 76 -2.72 -13.39 13.47
CA LYS A 76 -2.12 -12.07 13.65
C LYS A 76 -2.74 -11.02 12.73
N ALA A 77 -3.53 -11.42 11.73
CA ALA A 77 -4.28 -10.52 10.84
C ALA A 77 -5.68 -10.17 11.33
N VAL A 78 -6.08 -10.73 12.46
CA VAL A 78 -7.42 -10.62 13.02
C VAL A 78 -7.43 -9.50 14.06
N ALA A 79 -8.32 -8.54 13.86
CA ALA A 79 -8.59 -7.46 14.79
C ALA A 79 -9.11 -7.99 16.13
N ALA A 80 -9.10 -7.15 17.17
CA ALA A 80 -9.52 -7.55 18.52
C ALA A 80 -10.98 -8.04 18.58
N ASP A 81 -11.82 -7.60 17.64
CA ASP A 81 -13.23 -7.99 17.52
C ASP A 81 -13.46 -9.22 16.64
N GLY A 82 -12.41 -9.84 16.13
CA GLY A 82 -12.48 -11.04 15.30
C GLY A 82 -12.54 -10.78 13.79
N TRP A 83 -12.48 -9.53 13.34
CA TRP A 83 -12.47 -9.23 11.90
C TRP A 83 -11.10 -9.45 11.26
N ASP A 84 -11.03 -10.27 10.21
CA ASP A 84 -9.78 -10.57 9.49
C ASP A 84 -9.53 -9.53 8.40
N ALA A 85 -8.61 -8.60 8.68
CA ALA A 85 -8.29 -7.49 7.79
C ALA A 85 -7.57 -7.95 6.53
N HIS A 86 -6.71 -8.97 6.63
CA HIS A 86 -5.96 -9.49 5.49
C HIS A 86 -6.87 -10.26 4.54
N LYS A 87 -7.78 -11.08 5.08
CA LYS A 87 -8.82 -11.72 4.25
C LYS A 87 -9.68 -10.68 3.54
N ALA A 88 -10.12 -9.65 4.25
CA ALA A 88 -10.91 -8.57 3.64
C ALA A 88 -10.13 -7.81 2.55
N PHE A 89 -8.80 -7.69 2.69
CA PHE A 89 -7.94 -7.16 1.63
C PHE A 89 -7.89 -8.09 0.40
N LEU A 90 -7.68 -9.39 0.60
CA LEU A 90 -7.63 -10.37 -0.49
C LEU A 90 -8.97 -10.52 -1.24
N ASP A 91 -10.09 -10.26 -0.55
CA ASP A 91 -11.43 -10.29 -1.16
C ASP A 91 -11.73 -9.02 -1.99
N LEU A 92 -10.87 -8.00 -1.98
CA LEU A 92 -10.98 -6.84 -2.88
C LEU A 92 -10.62 -7.22 -4.32
N PRO A 93 -11.17 -6.53 -5.34
CA PRO A 93 -10.68 -6.67 -6.71
C PRO A 93 -9.20 -6.28 -6.83
N ASP A 94 -8.50 -6.92 -7.75
CA ASP A 94 -7.08 -6.74 -8.00
C ASP A 94 -6.64 -5.26 -8.15
N ASP A 95 -7.40 -4.47 -8.89
CA ASP A 95 -7.12 -3.05 -9.07
C ASP A 95 -7.27 -2.26 -7.77
N ALA A 96 -8.22 -2.64 -6.92
CA ALA A 96 -8.43 -2.00 -5.61
C ALA A 96 -7.35 -2.42 -4.60
N GLN A 97 -6.90 -3.69 -4.64
CA GLN A 97 -5.75 -4.13 -3.86
C GLN A 97 -4.49 -3.34 -4.24
N THR A 98 -4.22 -3.23 -5.54
CA THR A 98 -3.07 -2.48 -6.08
C THR A 98 -3.17 -1.00 -5.72
N ALA A 99 -4.35 -0.39 -5.86
CA ALA A 99 -4.60 1.00 -5.47
C ALA A 99 -4.35 1.24 -3.98
N PHE A 100 -4.83 0.33 -3.12
CA PHE A 100 -4.63 0.42 -1.68
C PHE A 100 -3.13 0.30 -1.35
N ALA A 101 -2.41 -0.68 -1.92
CA ALA A 101 -0.97 -0.82 -1.72
C ALA A 101 -0.20 0.44 -2.18
N ILE A 102 -0.55 1.03 -3.32
CA ILE A 102 0.03 2.30 -3.77
C ILE A 102 -0.20 3.42 -2.76
N ARG A 103 -1.40 3.53 -2.18
CA ARG A 103 -1.69 4.55 -1.15
C ARG A 103 -0.84 4.36 0.10
N MET A 104 -0.62 3.10 0.49
CA MET A 104 0.11 2.75 1.70
C MET A 104 1.57 3.22 1.65
N LEU A 105 2.17 3.27 0.45
CA LEU A 105 3.49 3.86 0.22
C LEU A 105 3.58 5.33 0.66
N PHE A 106 2.49 6.10 0.51
CA PHE A 106 2.46 7.53 0.84
C PHE A 106 1.95 7.80 2.26
N THR A 107 0.95 7.06 2.75
CA THR A 107 0.17 7.48 3.93
C THR A 107 0.61 6.88 5.27
N HIS A 108 1.40 5.80 5.30
CA HIS A 108 1.64 5.03 6.54
C HIS A 108 3.09 5.07 7.06
N ARG A 109 3.37 4.37 8.18
CA ARG A 109 4.70 4.25 8.79
C ARG A 109 5.59 3.35 7.93
N ASP A 110 6.91 3.39 8.17
CA ASP A 110 7.88 2.64 7.37
C ASP A 110 7.58 1.13 7.27
N VAL A 111 7.15 0.51 8.37
CA VAL A 111 6.78 -0.92 8.40
C VAL A 111 5.59 -1.25 7.50
N ASP A 112 4.60 -0.36 7.46
CA ASP A 112 3.37 -0.54 6.67
C ASP A 112 3.66 -0.30 5.18
N ARG A 113 4.60 0.61 4.86
CA ARG A 113 5.08 0.86 3.49
C ARG A 113 5.81 -0.35 2.92
N HIS A 114 6.63 -1.00 3.73
CA HIS A 114 7.40 -2.17 3.29
C HIS A 114 6.50 -3.36 2.95
N GLY A 115 5.44 -3.61 3.74
CA GLY A 115 4.45 -4.64 3.41
C GLY A 115 3.75 -4.38 2.07
N ALA A 116 3.39 -3.13 1.80
CA ALA A 116 2.80 -2.73 0.53
C ALA A 116 3.78 -2.83 -0.66
N GLU A 117 5.05 -2.48 -0.45
CA GLU A 117 6.12 -2.64 -1.44
C GLU A 117 6.30 -4.11 -1.85
N MET A 118 6.39 -5.02 -0.87
CA MET A 118 6.54 -6.46 -1.15
C MET A 118 5.32 -7.02 -1.90
N PHE A 119 4.10 -6.61 -1.51
CA PHE A 119 2.88 -6.98 -2.24
C PHE A 119 2.91 -6.50 -3.69
N LEU A 120 3.33 -5.25 -3.94
CA LEU A 120 3.43 -4.71 -5.29
C LEU A 120 4.49 -5.43 -6.12
N HIS A 121 5.64 -5.74 -5.52
CA HIS A 121 6.73 -6.43 -6.22
C HIS A 121 6.36 -7.87 -6.60
N HIS A 122 5.93 -8.68 -5.63
CA HIS A 122 5.69 -10.11 -5.86
C HIS A 122 4.28 -10.42 -6.35
N GLY A 123 3.28 -9.65 -5.91
CA GLY A 123 1.89 -9.84 -6.29
C GLY A 123 1.53 -9.18 -7.62
N ARG A 124 2.23 -8.11 -8.01
CA ARG A 124 1.89 -7.29 -9.20
C ARG A 124 3.05 -7.08 -10.17
N GLY A 125 4.28 -7.49 -9.84
CA GLY A 125 5.45 -7.27 -10.69
C GLY A 125 5.88 -5.79 -10.76
N LEU A 126 5.45 -4.96 -9.81
CA LEU A 126 5.73 -3.53 -9.77
C LEU A 126 6.86 -3.25 -8.80
N THR A 127 7.92 -2.58 -9.28
CA THR A 127 9.05 -2.20 -8.43
C THR A 127 8.79 -0.84 -7.81
N VAL A 128 9.12 -0.65 -6.53
CA VAL A 128 9.01 0.65 -5.85
C VAL A 128 10.38 1.27 -5.72
N ARG A 129 10.48 2.58 -5.97
CA ARG A 129 11.68 3.37 -5.68
C ARG A 129 11.30 4.60 -4.88
N PHE A 130 11.80 4.68 -3.65
CA PHE A 130 11.70 5.87 -2.82
C PHE A 130 12.74 6.89 -3.28
N GLN A 131 12.27 8.06 -3.66
CA GLN A 131 13.11 9.17 -4.11
C GLN A 131 13.13 10.23 -3.01
N GLU A 132 14.31 10.45 -2.45
CA GLU A 132 14.54 11.54 -1.52
C GLU A 132 14.47 12.89 -2.25
N PRO A 133 14.03 13.96 -1.56
CA PRO A 133 14.16 15.31 -2.10
C PRO A 133 15.63 15.55 -2.37
N THR A 134 15.97 15.89 -3.62
CA THR A 134 17.34 16.27 -3.99
C THR A 134 17.71 17.45 -3.10
N SER A 135 18.61 17.22 -2.15
CA SER A 135 19.21 18.32 -1.41
C SER A 135 19.94 19.17 -2.44
N ALA A 136 19.43 20.37 -2.72
CA ALA A 136 20.23 21.35 -3.41
C ALA A 136 21.42 21.65 -2.49
N SER A 137 22.56 21.02 -2.75
CA SER A 137 23.83 21.43 -2.16
C SER A 137 24.04 22.89 -2.59
N TYR A 138 23.91 23.81 -1.62
CA TYR A 138 24.31 25.20 -1.77
C TYR A 138 25.83 25.31 -1.82
#